data_AF-A0A3L7UZS1-F1
#
_entry.id   AF-A0A3L7UZS1-F1
#
_cell.length_a   1.000
_cell.length_b   1.000
_cell.length_c   1.000
_cell.angle_alpha   90.00
_cell.angle_beta   90.00
_cell.angle_gamma   90.00
#
_symmetry.space_group_name_H-M   'P 1'
#
loop_
_entity.id
_entity.type
_entity.pdbx_description
1 polymer ?
#
loop_
_entity_poly.entity_id
_entity_poly.type
_entity_poly.pdbx_seq_one_letter_code
_entity_poly.pdbx_strand_id
1 'polypeptide(L)'
;MNSAMQQDLTGSRKKHDRFTAVVGLVWSLAIADWFLTQKSPAWITAIIFVGGAAYFCHLARKTSKHKDYTLTKLNLLRSFAYVTIWTLVVWSADVIGFREASVQFARCGTGGCFCIGLAWFVWGMEHASQRFESQRLARVKSSTLDRHQSSVEIIKPTWQSWHPLNIHAWYYGRRSPRLRQSLAGLMSYSFIFMLLLLVCSQINGCQELYEMPAGGGVQQTIAQTVKLQKVIKKKFVINPFSAILFRVPPIDEIKLQLTEITKHAYTIGYGAGEGAGFAGGKKQGKVRFIRLEYTGGDWDQDFGVGSDLNMLAEYNVRTSHVVAAQTESRTIEQLRSFPVGASPPMVFMTGQGSISISSAQTKILREYLLDKHGMLFIDNGGSPHFHNQVIAMMKNILPQVRPAAIPLDDVIHRIPYQIPFLPYVAPHGGKEALGWRVDGKLVCYYHPGDIADAWADDHAGVSPEIWEACYQLGTNVIFYAHSEYSKWLSSRGTTKE
;
A
#
# COMPACT_ATOMS: atom_id res chain seq x y z
N MET A 1 -10.72 -44.64 47.69
CA MET A 1 -10.04 -43.32 47.56
C MET A 1 -9.46 -43.05 46.16
N ASN A 2 -9.15 -44.04 45.31
CA ASN A 2 -8.49 -43.78 44.03
C ASN A 2 -9.38 -43.31 42.87
N SER A 3 -10.68 -43.63 42.82
CA SER A 3 -11.52 -43.23 41.67
C SER A 3 -11.93 -41.74 41.69
N ALA A 4 -12.21 -41.18 42.88
CA ALA A 4 -12.60 -39.77 43.04
C ALA A 4 -11.43 -38.81 42.73
N MET A 5 -10.22 -39.12 43.22
CA MET A 5 -9.02 -38.33 42.94
C MET A 5 -8.62 -38.40 41.46
N GLN A 6 -8.85 -39.54 40.80
CA GLN A 6 -8.58 -39.72 39.38
C GLN A 6 -9.64 -39.03 38.50
N GLN A 7 -10.91 -38.98 38.94
CA GLN A 7 -11.95 -38.16 38.31
C GLN A 7 -11.64 -36.65 38.40
N ASP A 8 -11.22 -36.14 39.57
CA ASP A 8 -10.85 -34.72 39.73
C ASP A 8 -9.66 -34.29 38.87
N LEU A 9 -8.63 -35.13 38.78
CA LEU A 9 -7.47 -34.89 37.91
C LEU A 9 -7.86 -34.85 36.42
N THR A 10 -8.78 -35.72 35.98
CA THR A 10 -9.28 -35.70 34.60
C THR A 10 -10.18 -34.49 34.30
N GLY A 11 -10.98 -34.04 35.27
CA GLY A 11 -11.80 -32.84 35.16
C GLY A 11 -10.97 -31.56 35.05
N SER A 12 -9.94 -31.43 35.90
CA SER A 12 -8.99 -30.30 35.87
C SER A 12 -8.20 -30.24 34.55
N ARG A 13 -7.75 -31.40 34.04
CA ARG A 13 -7.03 -31.49 32.75
C ARG A 13 -7.90 -31.08 31.56
N LYS A 14 -9.17 -31.50 31.52
CA LYS A 14 -10.14 -31.07 30.49
C LYS A 14 -10.44 -29.58 30.53
N LYS A 15 -10.51 -28.97 31.72
CA LYS A 15 -10.70 -27.51 31.87
C LYS A 15 -9.52 -26.73 31.32
N HIS A 16 -8.30 -27.21 31.56
CA HIS A 16 -7.08 -26.58 31.02
C HIS A 16 -7.01 -26.68 29.48
N ASP A 17 -7.33 -27.86 28.93
CA ASP A 17 -7.33 -28.05 27.47
C ASP A 17 -8.42 -27.19 26.79
N ARG A 18 -9.60 -27.00 27.40
CA ARG A 18 -10.62 -26.06 26.91
C ARG A 18 -10.13 -24.61 26.92
N PHE A 19 -9.47 -24.18 27.99
CA PHE A 19 -8.94 -22.83 28.09
C PHE A 19 -7.85 -22.58 27.03
N THR A 20 -6.96 -23.56 26.78
CA THR A 20 -5.96 -23.46 25.69
C THR A 20 -6.59 -23.26 24.32
N ALA A 21 -7.71 -23.95 24.03
CA ALA A 21 -8.42 -23.81 22.77
C ALA A 21 -9.07 -22.42 22.62
N VAL A 22 -9.62 -21.86 23.69
CA VAL A 22 -10.17 -20.50 23.68
C VAL A 22 -9.07 -19.46 23.42
N VAL A 23 -7.92 -19.57 24.08
CA VAL A 23 -6.78 -18.66 23.84
C VAL A 23 -6.31 -18.75 22.39
N GLY A 24 -6.22 -19.96 21.82
CA GLY A 24 -5.89 -20.15 20.41
C GLY A 24 -6.89 -19.50 19.45
N LEU A 25 -8.19 -19.61 19.75
CA LEU A 25 -9.26 -19.02 18.94
C LEU A 25 -9.26 -17.49 18.99
N VAL A 26 -9.08 -16.91 20.18
CA VAL A 26 -8.97 -15.45 20.34
C VAL A 26 -7.76 -14.92 19.58
N TRP A 27 -6.62 -15.62 19.67
CA TRP A 27 -5.42 -15.25 18.94
C TRP A 27 -5.61 -15.36 17.41
N SER A 28 -6.31 -16.39 16.91
CA SER A 28 -6.60 -16.51 15.48
C SER A 28 -7.55 -15.43 14.96
N LEU A 29 -8.53 -15.01 15.77
CA LEU A 29 -9.42 -13.91 15.44
C LEU A 29 -8.68 -12.57 15.41
N ALA A 30 -7.72 -12.35 16.32
CA ALA A 30 -6.90 -11.15 16.32
C ALA A 30 -5.99 -11.07 15.08
N ILE A 31 -5.48 -12.20 14.59
CA ILE A 31 -4.76 -12.25 13.31
C ILE A 31 -5.69 -11.92 12.15
N ALA A 32 -6.88 -12.51 12.12
CA ALA A 32 -7.86 -12.21 11.09
C ALA A 32 -8.22 -10.72 11.09
N ASP A 33 -8.42 -10.09 12.25
CA ASP A 33 -8.67 -8.65 12.31
C ASP A 33 -7.48 -7.83 11.83
N TRP A 34 -6.25 -8.16 12.26
CA TRP A 34 -5.04 -7.46 11.81
C TRP A 34 -4.84 -7.53 10.29
N PHE A 35 -5.06 -8.71 9.69
CA PHE A 35 -4.87 -8.90 8.24
C PHE A 35 -6.04 -8.42 7.37
N LEU A 36 -7.29 -8.53 7.85
CA LEU A 36 -8.48 -8.32 7.01
C LEU A 36 -9.21 -7.00 7.26
N THR A 37 -9.31 -6.57 8.52
CA THR A 37 -10.23 -5.47 8.88
C THR A 37 -9.55 -4.26 9.49
N GLN A 38 -8.39 -4.42 10.14
CA GLN A 38 -7.64 -3.38 10.86
C GLN A 38 -8.55 -2.48 11.73
N LYS A 39 -9.62 -3.05 12.30
CA LYS A 39 -10.62 -2.27 13.05
C LYS A 39 -10.22 -2.09 14.50
N SER A 40 -9.47 -3.02 15.08
CA SER A 40 -9.10 -2.92 16.48
C SER A 40 -7.92 -1.96 16.70
N PRO A 41 -7.93 -1.19 17.81
CA PRO A 41 -6.79 -0.39 18.23
C PRO A 41 -5.54 -1.24 18.45
N ALA A 42 -4.38 -0.71 18.05
CA ALA A 42 -3.08 -1.41 18.14
C ALA A 42 -2.72 -1.90 19.57
N TRP A 43 -3.21 -1.23 20.62
CA TRP A 43 -2.94 -1.65 22.00
C TRP A 43 -3.70 -2.94 22.39
N ILE A 44 -4.89 -3.18 21.81
CA ILE A 44 -5.66 -4.40 22.05
C ILE A 44 -4.96 -5.59 21.37
N THR A 45 -4.53 -5.42 20.12
CA THR A 45 -3.79 -6.45 19.39
C THR A 45 -2.46 -6.78 20.08
N ALA A 46 -1.79 -5.77 20.64
CA ALA A 46 -0.56 -5.96 21.42
C ALA A 46 -0.77 -6.90 22.63
N ILE A 47 -1.82 -6.64 23.42
CA ILE A 47 -2.14 -7.45 24.61
C ILE A 47 -2.43 -8.90 24.20
N ILE A 48 -3.19 -9.11 23.12
CA ILE A 48 -3.54 -10.45 22.66
C ILE A 48 -2.31 -11.21 22.15
N PHE A 49 -1.44 -10.56 21.37
CA PHE A 49 -0.25 -11.23 20.82
C PHE A 49 0.82 -11.50 21.87
N VAL A 50 1.11 -10.53 22.74
CA VAL A 50 2.06 -10.73 23.84
C VAL A 50 1.53 -11.77 24.83
N GLY A 51 0.24 -11.67 25.20
CA GLY A 51 -0.42 -12.61 26.10
C GLY A 51 -0.45 -14.03 25.55
N GLY A 52 -0.79 -14.19 24.26
CA GLY A 52 -0.79 -15.48 23.58
C GLY A 52 0.60 -16.12 23.53
N ALA A 53 1.62 -15.37 23.11
CA ALA A 53 3.00 -15.86 23.04
C ALA A 53 3.53 -16.28 24.42
N ALA A 54 3.31 -15.45 25.45
CA ALA A 54 3.70 -15.75 26.82
C ALA A 54 3.00 -17.01 27.36
N TYR A 55 1.70 -17.16 27.07
CA TYR A 55 0.90 -18.30 27.51
C TYR A 55 1.39 -19.63 26.91
N PHE A 56 1.58 -19.70 25.58
CA PHE A 56 2.06 -20.92 24.94
C PHE A 56 3.51 -21.26 25.30
N CYS A 57 4.37 -20.25 25.49
CA CYS A 57 5.73 -20.45 26.01
C CYS A 57 5.72 -21.03 27.43
N HIS A 58 4.88 -20.48 28.31
CA HIS A 58 4.74 -20.97 29.67
C HIS A 58 4.24 -22.42 29.69
N LEU A 59 3.21 -22.72 28.90
CA LEU A 59 2.64 -24.06 28.82
C LEU A 59 3.65 -25.07 28.28
N ALA A 60 4.38 -24.75 27.22
CA ALA A 60 5.43 -25.60 26.66
C ALA A 60 6.56 -25.87 27.69
N ARG A 61 7.00 -24.85 28.44
CA ARG A 61 7.99 -25.00 29.52
C ARG A 61 7.47 -25.88 30.66
N LYS A 62 6.22 -25.65 31.09
CA LYS A 62 5.57 -26.43 32.16
C LYS A 62 5.44 -27.89 31.78
N THR A 63 4.99 -28.19 30.56
CA THR A 63 4.90 -29.57 30.07
C THR A 63 6.26 -30.21 29.84
N SER A 64 7.30 -29.44 29.50
CA SER A 64 8.66 -29.98 29.34
C SER A 64 9.29 -30.41 30.67
N LYS A 65 8.84 -29.85 31.80
CA LYS A 65 9.33 -30.21 33.14
C LYS A 65 8.68 -31.47 33.71
N HIS A 66 7.48 -31.83 33.25
CA HIS A 66 6.76 -33.02 33.71
C HIS A 66 6.97 -34.19 32.73
N LYS A 67 7.56 -35.29 33.21
CA LYS A 67 7.82 -36.51 32.40
C LYS A 67 6.56 -37.27 31.97
N ASP A 68 5.39 -36.94 32.52
CA ASP A 68 4.12 -37.66 32.29
C ASP A 68 3.37 -37.26 31.00
N TYR A 69 3.89 -36.30 30.23
CA TYR A 69 3.25 -35.85 28.99
C TYR A 69 3.80 -36.62 27.77
N THR A 70 2.89 -37.02 26.87
CA THR A 70 3.29 -37.62 25.59
C THR A 70 4.11 -36.63 24.78
N LEU A 71 5.20 -37.12 24.16
CA LEU A 71 6.09 -36.32 23.32
C LEU A 71 5.34 -35.52 22.24
N THR A 72 4.24 -36.09 21.72
CA THR A 72 3.33 -35.45 20.75
C THR A 72 2.68 -34.18 21.31
N LYS A 73 2.20 -34.20 22.57
CA LYS A 73 1.56 -33.02 23.18
C LYS A 73 2.59 -31.89 23.41
N LEU A 74 3.81 -32.25 23.78
CA LEU A 74 4.91 -31.28 23.94
C LEU A 74 5.30 -30.63 22.61
N ASN A 75 5.47 -31.43 21.55
CA ASN A 75 5.82 -30.90 20.23
C ASN A 75 4.72 -30.01 19.66
N LEU A 76 3.45 -30.36 19.90
CA LEU A 76 2.30 -29.55 19.47
C LEU A 76 2.31 -28.18 20.14
N LEU A 77 2.54 -28.13 21.45
CA LEU A 77 2.66 -26.88 22.19
C LEU A 77 3.85 -26.02 21.72
N ARG A 78 4.97 -26.64 21.36
CA ARG A 78 6.13 -25.94 20.78
C ARG A 78 5.83 -25.37 19.40
N SER A 79 5.09 -26.10 18.56
CA SER A 79 4.63 -25.59 17.26
C SER A 79 3.71 -24.37 17.43
N PHE A 80 2.75 -24.41 18.36
CA PHE A 80 1.91 -23.24 18.65
C PHE A 80 2.71 -22.06 19.21
N ALA A 81 3.64 -22.31 20.13
CA ALA A 81 4.53 -21.28 20.65
C ALA A 81 5.33 -20.60 19.51
N TYR A 82 5.88 -21.38 18.58
CA TYR A 82 6.59 -20.84 17.42
C TYR A 82 5.70 -19.89 16.60
N VAL A 83 4.49 -20.31 16.23
CA VAL A 83 3.59 -19.47 15.42
C VAL A 83 3.23 -18.20 16.18
N THR A 84 2.90 -18.28 17.48
CA THR A 84 2.55 -17.09 18.27
C THR A 84 3.69 -16.08 18.46
N ILE A 85 4.94 -16.56 18.57
CA ILE A 85 6.12 -15.70 18.64
C ILE A 85 6.40 -15.08 17.28
N TRP A 86 6.33 -15.88 16.21
CA TRP A 86 6.55 -15.39 14.86
C TRP A 86 5.59 -14.26 14.50
N THR A 87 4.28 -14.42 14.73
CA THR A 87 3.31 -13.36 14.44
C THR A 87 3.54 -12.11 15.28
N LEU A 88 3.94 -12.27 16.55
CA LEU A 88 4.27 -11.14 17.41
C LEU A 88 5.48 -10.36 16.87
N VAL A 89 6.51 -11.05 16.38
CA VAL A 89 7.69 -10.41 15.80
C VAL A 89 7.33 -9.64 14.52
N VAL A 90 6.55 -10.24 13.62
CA VAL A 90 6.12 -9.56 12.38
C VAL A 90 5.25 -8.35 12.70
N TRP A 91 4.26 -8.49 13.58
CA TRP A 91 3.40 -7.38 14.00
C TRP A 91 4.19 -6.26 14.69
N SER A 92 5.16 -6.60 15.54
CA SER A 92 5.99 -5.59 16.21
C SER A 92 6.83 -4.79 15.19
N ALA A 93 7.39 -5.45 14.18
CA ALA A 93 8.14 -4.79 13.11
C ALA A 93 7.27 -3.87 12.25
N ASP A 94 6.03 -4.29 11.98
CA ASP A 94 5.03 -3.52 11.23
C ASP A 94 4.61 -2.24 12.00
N VAL A 95 4.30 -2.37 13.29
CA VAL A 95 3.89 -1.23 14.14
C VAL A 95 5.01 -0.20 14.31
N ILE A 96 6.27 -0.64 14.35
CA ILE A 96 7.43 0.26 14.47
C ILE A 96 7.73 0.96 13.12
N GLY A 97 7.16 0.48 12.01
CA GLY A 97 7.35 1.06 10.67
C GLY A 97 8.51 0.46 9.87
N PHE A 98 9.15 -0.61 10.36
CA PHE A 98 10.22 -1.30 9.63
C PHE A 98 9.66 -2.31 8.62
N ARG A 99 9.09 -1.79 7.52
CA ARG A 99 8.44 -2.61 6.48
C ARG A 99 9.36 -3.68 5.90
N GLU A 100 10.60 -3.33 5.55
CA GLU A 100 11.58 -4.29 5.02
C GLU A 100 11.85 -5.45 5.99
N ALA A 101 12.06 -5.12 7.27
CA ALA A 101 12.29 -6.14 8.29
C ALA A 101 11.04 -7.02 8.49
N SER A 102 9.84 -6.44 8.49
CA SER A 102 8.58 -7.18 8.63
C SER A 102 8.39 -8.20 7.50
N VAL A 103 8.74 -7.82 6.25
CA VAL A 103 8.68 -8.69 5.08
C VAL A 103 9.68 -9.83 5.20
N GLN A 104 10.91 -9.55 5.63
CA GLN A 104 11.92 -10.59 5.84
C GLN A 104 11.53 -11.55 6.97
N PHE A 105 11.01 -11.05 8.09
CA PHE A 105 10.53 -11.91 9.18
C PHE A 105 9.32 -12.75 8.76
N ALA A 106 8.41 -12.21 7.95
CA ALA A 106 7.32 -12.98 7.38
C ALA A 106 7.84 -14.10 6.47
N ARG A 107 8.79 -13.81 5.56
CA ARG A 107 9.41 -14.80 4.67
C ARG A 107 10.13 -15.90 5.46
N CYS A 108 11.01 -15.54 6.39
CA CYS A 108 11.72 -16.50 7.22
C CYS A 108 10.77 -17.38 8.04
N GLY A 109 9.72 -16.79 8.61
CA GLY A 109 8.75 -17.55 9.40
C GLY A 109 7.84 -18.46 8.58
N THR A 110 7.47 -18.08 7.35
CA THR A 110 6.78 -19.00 6.44
C THR A 110 7.62 -20.24 6.11
N GLY A 111 8.94 -20.07 5.94
CA GLY A 111 9.89 -21.18 5.78
C GLY A 111 9.97 -22.08 7.02
N GLY A 112 9.94 -21.50 8.22
CA GLY A 112 9.90 -22.29 9.46
C GLY A 112 8.57 -23.05 9.64
N CYS A 113 7.44 -22.42 9.31
CA CYS A 113 6.14 -23.08 9.29
C CYS A 113 6.09 -24.24 8.28
N PHE A 114 6.74 -24.09 7.11
CA PHE A 114 6.88 -25.18 6.15
C PHE A 114 7.59 -26.39 6.78
N CYS A 115 8.74 -26.18 7.43
CA CYS A 115 9.52 -27.25 8.06
C CYS A 115 8.76 -27.91 9.23
N ILE A 116 8.08 -27.14 10.07
CA ILE A 116 7.29 -27.67 11.19
C ILE A 116 6.11 -28.49 10.66
N GLY A 117 5.38 -27.97 9.66
CA GLY A 117 4.29 -28.69 9.02
C GLY A 117 4.77 -29.97 8.31
N LEU A 118 5.95 -29.94 7.67
CA LEU A 118 6.57 -31.11 7.08
C LEU A 118 6.91 -32.16 8.14
N ALA A 119 7.45 -31.77 9.29
CA ALA A 119 7.73 -32.69 10.39
C ALA A 119 6.45 -33.36 10.91
N TRP A 120 5.35 -32.62 11.05
CA TRP A 120 4.04 -33.17 11.41
C TRP A 120 3.47 -34.09 10.34
N PHE A 121 3.63 -33.73 9.07
CA PHE A 121 3.19 -34.54 7.94
C PHE A 121 3.95 -35.88 7.90
N VAL A 122 5.29 -35.85 8.03
CA VAL A 122 6.12 -37.06 8.11
C VAL A 122 5.74 -37.92 9.31
N TRP A 123 5.57 -37.32 10.49
CA TRP A 123 5.11 -38.02 11.69
C TRP A 123 3.74 -38.69 11.49
N GLY A 124 2.78 -37.98 10.89
CA GLY A 124 1.44 -38.51 10.60
C GLY A 124 1.46 -39.64 9.57
N MET A 125 2.29 -39.50 8.52
CA MET A 125 2.47 -40.51 7.48
C MET A 125 3.10 -41.79 8.06
N GLU A 126 4.12 -41.67 8.89
CA GLU A 126 4.77 -42.81 9.56
C GLU A 126 3.79 -43.53 10.49
N HIS A 127 3.03 -42.80 11.32
CA HIS A 127 2.01 -43.41 12.18
C HIS A 127 0.88 -44.08 11.39
N ALA A 128 0.44 -43.49 10.28
CA ALA A 128 -0.56 -44.10 9.41
C ALA A 128 -0.01 -45.39 8.78
N SER A 129 1.24 -45.37 8.29
CA SER A 129 1.92 -46.54 7.73
C SER A 129 2.01 -47.69 8.73
N GLN A 130 2.42 -47.39 9.98
CA GLN A 130 2.48 -48.37 11.08
C GLN A 130 1.10 -48.94 11.44
N ARG A 131 0.03 -48.14 11.37
CA ARG A 131 -1.35 -48.63 11.58
C ARG A 131 -1.78 -49.61 10.49
N PHE A 132 -1.45 -49.35 9.22
CA PHE A 132 -1.74 -50.30 8.15
C PHE A 132 -0.91 -51.58 8.26
N GLU A 133 0.36 -51.46 8.65
CA GLU A 133 1.23 -52.61 8.87
C GLU A 133 0.73 -53.50 10.03
N SER A 134 0.35 -52.90 11.15
CA SER A 134 -0.23 -53.63 12.29
C SER A 134 -1.58 -54.29 11.97
N GLN A 135 -2.47 -53.62 11.23
CA GLN A 135 -3.72 -54.23 10.75
C GLN A 135 -3.47 -55.42 9.82
N ARG A 136 -2.45 -55.32 8.94
CA ARG A 136 -2.07 -56.44 8.08
C ARG A 136 -1.51 -57.61 8.89
N LEU A 137 -0.60 -57.35 9.82
CA LEU A 137 -0.03 -58.39 10.69
C LEU A 137 -1.12 -59.07 11.54
N ALA A 138 -2.12 -58.31 12.01
CA ALA A 138 -3.28 -58.86 12.71
C ALA A 138 -4.13 -59.78 11.81
N ARG A 139 -4.39 -59.40 10.55
CA ARG A 139 -5.11 -60.25 9.57
C ARG A 139 -4.34 -61.52 9.21
N VAL A 140 -3.02 -61.42 9.07
CA VAL A 140 -2.18 -62.61 8.83
C VAL A 140 -2.21 -63.52 10.04
N LYS A 141 -2.08 -62.98 11.27
CA LYS A 141 -2.10 -63.75 12.51
C LYS A 141 -3.45 -64.45 12.75
N SER A 142 -4.57 -63.79 12.46
CA SER A 142 -5.89 -64.42 12.53
C SER A 142 -6.03 -65.53 11.49
N SER A 143 -5.59 -65.29 10.24
CA SER A 143 -5.62 -66.30 9.19
C SER A 143 -4.73 -67.52 9.46
N THR A 144 -3.64 -67.37 10.22
CA THR A 144 -2.79 -68.51 10.63
C THR A 144 -3.34 -69.24 11.84
N LEU A 145 -4.10 -68.58 12.72
CA LEU A 145 -4.79 -69.22 13.85
C LEU A 145 -5.97 -70.09 13.39
N ASP A 146 -6.68 -69.67 12.34
CA ASP A 146 -7.75 -70.48 11.72
C ASP A 146 -7.22 -71.65 10.87
N ARG A 147 -5.92 -71.64 10.53
CA ARG A 147 -5.29 -72.56 9.57
C ARG A 147 -4.39 -73.60 10.25
N HIS A 148 -4.86 -74.18 11.35
CA HIS A 148 -4.25 -75.38 11.94
C HIS A 148 -4.75 -76.70 11.33
N GLN A 149 -5.58 -76.65 10.28
CA GLN A 149 -5.85 -77.78 9.38
C GLN A 149 -5.78 -77.28 7.94
N SER A 150 -5.02 -77.98 7.09
CA SER A 150 -4.82 -77.80 5.64
C SER A 150 -3.82 -76.73 5.13
N SER A 151 -2.74 -77.29 4.56
CA SER A 151 -1.80 -76.78 3.55
C SER A 151 -1.51 -75.27 3.49
N VAL A 152 -0.22 -74.96 3.72
CA VAL A 152 0.42 -73.66 3.58
C VAL A 152 0.47 -73.25 2.10
N GLU A 153 -0.61 -72.68 1.59
CA GLU A 153 -0.55 -71.79 0.43
C GLU A 153 -0.31 -70.37 0.95
N ILE A 154 0.86 -69.82 0.61
CA ILE A 154 1.25 -68.42 0.85
C ILE A 154 0.22 -67.56 0.09
N ILE A 155 -0.74 -67.00 0.81
CA ILE A 155 -1.75 -66.09 0.26
C ILE A 155 -1.01 -64.89 -0.33
N LYS A 156 -0.82 -64.88 -1.66
CA LYS A 156 -0.37 -63.68 -2.38
C LYS A 156 -1.48 -62.64 -2.24
N PRO A 157 -1.19 -61.42 -1.76
CA PRO A 157 -2.23 -60.41 -1.58
C PRO A 157 -2.82 -60.05 -2.95
N THR A 158 -4.10 -60.37 -3.15
CA THR A 158 -4.87 -60.14 -4.39
C THR A 158 -5.37 -58.70 -4.52
N TRP A 159 -5.23 -57.88 -3.48
CA TRP A 159 -5.75 -56.52 -3.45
C TRP A 159 -4.62 -55.51 -3.66
N GLN A 160 -4.54 -54.95 -4.87
CA GLN A 160 -3.74 -53.75 -5.14
C GLN A 160 -4.30 -52.60 -4.31
N SER A 161 -3.69 -52.30 -3.16
CA SER A 161 -4.14 -51.19 -2.34
C SER A 161 -3.80 -49.86 -3.02
N TRP A 162 -4.79 -48.96 -3.15
CA TRP A 162 -4.64 -47.63 -3.76
C TRP A 162 -4.36 -46.52 -2.74
N HIS A 163 -4.35 -46.82 -1.44
CA HIS A 163 -4.15 -45.81 -0.40
C HIS A 163 -2.69 -45.33 -0.33
N PRO A 164 -2.41 -44.01 -0.39
CA PRO A 164 -1.04 -43.46 -0.37
C PRO A 164 -0.30 -43.57 0.95
N LEU A 165 -1.03 -43.73 2.04
CA LEU A 165 -0.45 -43.98 3.34
C LEU A 165 -0.06 -45.45 3.52
N ASN A 166 -0.45 -46.34 2.59
CA ASN A 166 -0.04 -47.73 2.60
C ASN A 166 1.28 -47.91 1.83
N ILE A 167 2.31 -48.34 2.55
CA ILE A 167 3.66 -48.57 2.00
C ILE A 167 3.70 -49.65 0.91
N HIS A 168 2.69 -50.54 0.88
CA HIS A 168 2.58 -51.62 -0.10
C HIS A 168 1.65 -51.29 -1.27
N ALA A 169 1.29 -50.03 -1.46
CA ALA A 169 0.54 -49.62 -2.64
C ALA A 169 1.29 -49.96 -3.94
N TRP A 170 0.55 -50.33 -4.97
CA TRP A 170 1.11 -50.93 -6.19
C TRP A 170 2.11 -50.00 -6.90
N TYR A 171 1.87 -48.69 -6.84
CA TYR A 171 2.68 -47.67 -7.50
C TYR A 171 3.98 -47.29 -6.76
N TYR A 172 4.14 -47.66 -5.48
CA TYR A 172 5.46 -47.53 -4.81
C TYR A 172 6.44 -48.60 -5.29
N GLY A 173 5.96 -49.66 -5.94
CA GLY A 173 6.79 -50.75 -6.45
C GLY A 173 7.42 -51.60 -5.34
N ARG A 174 8.16 -52.63 -5.73
CA ARG A 174 8.73 -53.63 -4.79
C ARG A 174 10.13 -53.28 -4.28
N ARG A 175 10.87 -52.40 -4.97
CA ARG A 175 12.21 -51.96 -4.58
C ARG A 175 12.08 -50.68 -3.75
N SER A 176 12.58 -50.73 -2.50
CA SER A 176 12.60 -49.61 -1.54
C SER A 176 11.30 -48.79 -1.40
N PRO A 177 10.15 -49.43 -1.09
CA PRO A 177 8.85 -48.75 -1.00
C PRO A 177 8.82 -47.62 0.05
N ARG A 178 9.58 -47.74 1.14
CA ARG A 178 9.70 -46.69 2.18
C ARG A 178 10.24 -45.37 1.62
N LEU A 179 11.32 -45.44 0.84
CA LEU A 179 11.98 -44.25 0.26
C LEU A 179 11.07 -43.54 -0.75
N ARG A 180 10.35 -44.32 -1.55
CA ARG A 180 9.41 -43.78 -2.54
C ARG A 180 8.19 -43.16 -1.88
N GLN A 181 7.70 -43.73 -0.77
CA GLN A 181 6.63 -43.14 0.03
C GLN A 181 7.06 -41.81 0.65
N SER A 182 8.27 -41.74 1.24
CA SER A 182 8.78 -40.49 1.81
C SER A 182 9.00 -39.41 0.75
N LEU A 183 9.53 -39.78 -0.43
CA LEU A 183 9.73 -38.84 -1.54
C LEU A 183 8.39 -38.33 -2.10
N ALA A 184 7.41 -39.20 -2.32
CA ALA A 184 6.08 -38.81 -2.77
C ALA A 184 5.37 -37.93 -1.73
N GLY A 185 5.53 -38.23 -0.44
CA GLY A 185 5.04 -37.41 0.66
C GLY A 185 5.64 -36.00 0.66
N LEU A 186 6.96 -35.88 0.53
CA LEU A 186 7.66 -34.60 0.46
C LEU A 186 7.22 -33.77 -0.76
N MET A 187 7.11 -34.39 -1.94
CA MET A 187 6.72 -33.71 -3.17
C MET A 187 5.26 -33.24 -3.10
N SER A 188 4.34 -34.09 -2.62
CA SER A 188 2.93 -33.73 -2.49
C SER A 188 2.71 -32.63 -1.44
N TYR A 189 3.38 -32.70 -0.28
CA TYR A 189 3.31 -31.64 0.73
C TYR A 189 3.87 -30.32 0.19
N SER A 190 5.04 -30.33 -0.45
CA SER A 190 5.65 -29.14 -1.04
C SER A 190 4.74 -28.52 -2.12
N PHE A 191 4.14 -29.34 -2.97
CA PHE A 191 3.22 -28.88 -4.00
C PHE A 191 1.95 -28.26 -3.40
N ILE A 192 1.32 -28.91 -2.42
CA ILE A 192 0.11 -28.39 -1.76
C ILE A 192 0.43 -27.11 -0.99
N PHE A 193 1.56 -27.04 -0.31
CA PHE A 193 1.99 -25.85 0.42
C PHE A 193 2.24 -24.67 -0.53
N MET A 194 2.93 -24.90 -1.65
CA MET A 194 3.12 -23.89 -2.70
C MET A 194 1.78 -23.45 -3.31
N LEU A 195 0.88 -24.37 -3.60
CA LEU A 195 -0.45 -24.06 -4.12
C LEU A 195 -1.26 -23.22 -3.13
N LEU A 196 -1.24 -23.59 -1.84
CA LEU A 196 -1.91 -22.81 -0.79
C LEU A 196 -1.28 -21.43 -0.62
N LEU A 197 0.05 -21.31 -0.67
CA LEU A 197 0.72 -20.00 -0.65
C LEU A 197 0.34 -19.15 -1.85
N LEU A 198 0.26 -19.73 -3.05
CA LEU A 198 -0.19 -19.03 -4.25
C LEU A 198 -1.65 -18.61 -4.17
N VAL A 199 -2.53 -19.49 -3.67
CA VAL A 199 -3.93 -19.14 -3.47
C VAL A 199 -4.06 -18.02 -2.45
N CYS A 200 -3.39 -18.13 -1.29
CA CYS A 200 -3.40 -17.10 -0.26
C CYS A 200 -2.77 -15.77 -0.73
N SER A 201 -1.73 -15.80 -1.55
CA SER A 201 -1.16 -14.59 -2.15
C SER A 201 -2.03 -13.99 -3.25
N GLN A 202 -2.85 -14.83 -3.90
CA GLN A 202 -3.87 -14.41 -4.86
C GLN A 202 -5.22 -14.04 -4.24
N ILE A 203 -5.39 -14.18 -2.91
CA ILE A 203 -6.38 -13.39 -2.17
C ILE A 203 -5.88 -11.93 -2.11
N ASN A 204 -5.60 -11.36 -3.29
CA ASN A 204 -5.54 -9.93 -3.55
C ASN A 204 -6.98 -9.43 -3.49
N GLY A 205 -7.48 -9.29 -2.27
CA GLY A 205 -8.89 -9.02 -2.00
C GLY A 205 -9.11 -8.03 -0.87
N CYS A 206 -8.10 -7.26 -0.46
CA CYS A 206 -8.37 -6.01 0.25
C CYS A 206 -8.33 -4.91 -0.79
N GLN A 207 -9.51 -4.48 -1.24
CA GLN A 207 -9.62 -3.20 -1.92
C GLN A 207 -9.02 -2.16 -0.99
N GLU A 208 -7.95 -1.53 -1.43
CA GLU A 208 -7.36 -0.44 -0.67
C GLU A 208 -8.27 0.77 -0.86
N LEU A 209 -8.76 1.34 0.24
CA LEU A 209 -9.66 2.48 0.19
C LEU A 209 -8.85 3.76 0.41
N TYR A 210 -8.99 4.70 -0.52
CA TYR A 210 -8.55 6.07 -0.32
C TYR A 210 -9.76 6.95 -0.04
N GLU A 211 -9.73 7.66 1.09
CA GLU A 211 -10.77 8.60 1.47
C GLU A 211 -10.13 9.95 1.81
N MET A 212 -10.62 11.03 1.19
CA MET A 212 -10.16 12.39 1.49
C MET A 212 -10.75 12.89 2.81
N PRO A 213 -10.09 13.84 3.50
CA PRO A 213 -10.64 14.44 4.71
C PRO A 213 -11.92 15.21 4.41
N ALA A 214 -12.96 14.99 5.23
CA ALA A 214 -14.20 15.76 5.15
C ALA A 214 -13.99 17.23 5.51
N GLY A 215 -14.68 18.13 4.79
CA GLY A 215 -14.82 19.54 5.14
C GLY A 215 -15.48 20.32 4.01
N GLY A 216 -15.51 21.64 4.10
CA GLY A 216 -16.20 22.44 3.11
C GLY A 216 -15.95 23.92 3.28
N GLY A 217 -14.85 24.41 2.74
CA GLY A 217 -14.64 25.86 2.61
C GLY A 217 -15.42 26.42 1.42
N VAL A 218 -15.95 27.64 1.59
CA VAL A 218 -16.56 28.39 0.49
C VAL A 218 -15.45 29.02 -0.34
N GLN A 219 -15.27 28.55 -1.57
CA GLN A 219 -14.42 29.23 -2.55
C GLN A 219 -15.14 30.53 -2.97
N GLN A 220 -14.74 31.66 -2.39
CA GLN A 220 -15.19 32.97 -2.90
C GLN A 220 -14.56 33.16 -4.28
N THR A 221 -15.40 33.33 -5.30
CA THR A 221 -14.96 33.69 -6.65
C THR A 221 -14.41 35.12 -6.59
N ILE A 222 -13.08 35.25 -6.49
CA ILE A 222 -12.43 36.56 -6.53
C ILE A 222 -12.54 37.08 -7.97
N ALA A 223 -13.48 37.98 -8.22
CA ALA A 223 -13.56 38.70 -9.48
C ALA A 223 -12.30 39.57 -9.64
N GLN A 224 -11.52 39.32 -10.70
CA GLN A 224 -10.38 40.16 -11.06
C GLN A 224 -10.89 41.53 -11.54
N THR A 225 -11.06 42.49 -10.64
CA THR A 225 -11.32 43.88 -11.03
C THR A 225 -10.01 44.56 -11.40
N VAL A 226 -9.79 44.80 -12.70
CA VAL A 226 -8.70 45.63 -13.19
C VAL A 226 -9.06 47.10 -12.97
N LYS A 227 -8.36 47.79 -12.07
CA LYS A 227 -8.46 49.26 -11.95
C LYS A 227 -7.39 49.91 -12.84
N LEU A 228 -7.83 50.51 -13.94
CA LEU A 228 -6.97 51.33 -14.79
C LEU A 228 -6.68 52.68 -14.11
N GLN A 229 -5.46 52.89 -13.60
CA GLN A 229 -5.01 54.22 -13.20
C GLN A 229 -4.36 54.93 -14.39
N LYS A 230 -5.06 55.91 -14.97
CA LYS A 230 -4.51 56.80 -15.98
C LYS A 230 -3.65 57.87 -15.29
N VAL A 231 -2.33 57.76 -15.36
CA VAL A 231 -1.41 58.80 -14.88
C VAL A 231 -1.25 59.84 -15.98
N ILE A 232 -1.94 60.97 -15.86
CA ILE A 232 -1.78 62.10 -16.78
C ILE A 232 -0.49 62.84 -16.40
N LYS A 233 0.57 62.74 -17.21
CA LYS A 233 1.74 63.63 -17.06
C LYS A 233 1.35 65.05 -17.47
N LYS A 234 2.02 66.06 -16.89
CA LYS A 234 1.71 67.49 -17.10
C LYS A 234 1.49 67.80 -18.59
N LYS A 235 0.34 68.41 -18.91
CA LYS A 235 -0.02 68.84 -20.27
C LYS A 235 0.89 69.99 -20.69
N PHE A 236 1.74 69.77 -21.69
CA PHE A 236 2.49 70.86 -22.31
C PHE A 236 1.52 71.72 -23.14
N VAL A 237 1.40 73.00 -22.79
CA VAL A 237 0.69 73.98 -23.63
C VAL A 237 1.71 74.56 -24.59
N ILE A 238 1.66 74.15 -25.85
CA ILE A 238 2.59 74.59 -26.90
C ILE A 238 1.93 75.70 -27.69
N ASN A 239 2.66 76.79 -27.93
CA ASN A 239 2.22 77.85 -28.82
C ASN A 239 2.28 77.34 -30.27
N PRO A 240 1.15 77.24 -31.00
CA PRO A 240 1.12 76.71 -32.36
C PRO A 240 1.90 77.58 -33.38
N PHE A 241 2.29 78.80 -33.02
CA PHE A 241 3.04 79.71 -33.88
C PHE A 241 4.55 79.76 -33.58
N SER A 242 5.09 78.87 -32.73
CA SER A 242 6.53 78.85 -32.47
C SER A 242 7.31 78.27 -33.66
N ALA A 243 8.42 78.91 -34.03
CA ALA A 243 9.32 78.43 -35.09
C ALA A 243 10.09 77.13 -34.75
N ILE A 244 9.89 76.57 -33.56
CA ILE A 244 10.57 75.36 -33.07
C ILE A 244 9.61 74.17 -33.17
N LEU A 245 10.00 73.16 -33.93
CA LEU A 245 9.20 71.94 -34.12
C LEU A 245 9.36 71.02 -32.90
N PHE A 246 8.38 71.02 -32.01
CA PHE A 246 8.40 70.21 -30.79
C PHE A 246 7.82 68.81 -31.04
N ARG A 247 8.63 67.75 -30.91
CA ARG A 247 8.13 66.37 -30.90
C ARG A 247 7.58 66.05 -29.51
N VAL A 248 6.25 66.09 -29.36
CA VAL A 248 5.58 65.75 -28.11
C VAL A 248 5.53 64.22 -27.97
N PRO A 249 6.12 63.61 -26.93
CA PRO A 249 5.93 62.19 -26.67
C PRO A 249 4.45 61.92 -26.30
N PRO A 250 3.93 60.71 -26.55
CA PRO A 250 2.56 60.35 -26.21
C PRO A 250 2.27 60.63 -24.72
N ILE A 251 1.15 61.31 -24.45
CA ILE A 251 0.79 61.91 -23.15
C ILE A 251 0.39 60.84 -22.11
N ASP A 252 -0.03 59.67 -22.58
CA ASP A 252 -0.65 58.64 -21.76
C ASP A 252 0.31 57.46 -21.53
N GLU A 253 0.83 57.34 -20.32
CA GLU A 253 1.50 56.12 -19.84
C GLU A 253 0.47 55.35 -19.01
N ILE A 254 -0.14 54.31 -19.58
CA ILE A 254 -1.08 53.46 -18.85
C ILE A 254 -0.24 52.55 -17.94
N LYS A 255 -0.11 52.92 -16.66
CA LYS A 255 0.41 51.98 -15.66
C LYS A 255 -0.71 51.04 -15.25
N LEU A 256 -0.63 49.80 -15.73
CA LEU A 256 -1.47 48.71 -15.23
C LEU A 256 -1.05 48.43 -13.79
N GLN A 257 -1.79 48.97 -12.80
CA GLN A 257 -1.72 48.46 -11.43
C GLN A 257 -2.54 47.16 -11.39
N LEU A 258 -1.88 46.04 -11.65
CA LEU A 258 -2.45 44.69 -11.55
C LEU A 258 -2.56 44.19 -10.11
N THR A 259 -2.23 45.02 -9.12
CA THR A 259 -2.08 44.59 -7.73
C THR A 259 -2.78 45.55 -6.76
N GLU A 260 -3.34 44.94 -5.70
CA GLU A 260 -3.93 45.55 -4.49
C GLU A 260 -5.45 45.80 -4.42
N ILE A 261 -6.26 44.84 -4.88
CA ILE A 261 -7.48 44.46 -4.10
C ILE A 261 -7.48 42.96 -3.78
N THR A 262 -6.42 42.22 -4.10
CA THR A 262 -6.22 40.84 -3.65
C THR A 262 -5.73 40.81 -2.21
N LYS A 263 -6.53 41.32 -1.26
CA LYS A 263 -6.39 40.86 0.12
C LYS A 263 -6.88 39.41 0.13
N HIS A 264 -5.92 38.50 0.18
CA HIS A 264 -6.08 37.05 0.15
C HIS A 264 -6.95 36.57 1.33
N ALA A 265 -8.27 36.57 1.16
CA ALA A 265 -9.18 35.84 2.03
C ALA A 265 -9.58 34.52 1.36
N TYR A 266 -8.60 33.72 0.95
CA TYR A 266 -8.88 32.32 0.63
C TYR A 266 -8.94 31.55 1.95
N THR A 267 -10.15 31.18 2.37
CA THR A 267 -10.32 30.25 3.50
C THR A 267 -10.22 28.84 2.95
N ILE A 268 -9.22 28.07 3.41
CA ILE A 268 -8.95 26.74 2.88
C ILE A 268 -10.12 25.80 3.16
N GLY A 269 -10.58 25.15 2.09
CA GLY A 269 -11.62 24.12 2.06
C GLY A 269 -12.47 24.26 0.80
N TYR A 270 -13.09 23.18 0.34
CA TYR A 270 -13.97 23.18 -0.83
C TYR A 270 -15.29 22.47 -0.51
N GLY A 271 -16.40 23.21 -0.39
CA GLY A 271 -17.74 22.64 -0.14
C GLY A 271 -18.64 23.47 0.77
N ALA A 272 -19.89 23.02 0.92
CA ALA A 272 -20.79 23.51 1.96
C ALA A 272 -20.57 22.67 3.24
N GLY A 273 -19.70 23.12 4.15
CA GLY A 273 -19.42 22.44 5.41
C GLY A 273 -18.65 23.32 6.39
N GLU A 274 -18.47 22.87 7.62
CA GLU A 274 -17.54 23.51 8.56
C GLU A 274 -16.23 22.71 8.56
N GLY A 275 -15.09 23.40 8.45
CA GLY A 275 -13.76 22.78 8.55
C GLY A 275 -12.98 22.70 7.23
N ALA A 276 -11.67 22.48 7.37
CA ALA A 276 -10.69 22.71 6.32
C ALA A 276 -10.75 21.76 5.11
N GLY A 277 -11.48 20.64 5.13
CA GLY A 277 -11.45 19.57 4.10
C GLY A 277 -12.29 19.75 2.83
N PHE A 278 -12.61 18.62 2.20
CA PHE A 278 -13.32 18.53 0.92
C PHE A 278 -14.75 17.99 1.09
N ALA A 279 -15.70 18.50 0.29
CA ALA A 279 -17.13 18.16 0.36
C ALA A 279 -17.41 16.65 0.22
N GLY A 280 -16.65 15.96 -0.63
CA GLY A 280 -16.74 14.52 -0.85
C GLY A 280 -15.91 13.66 0.12
N GLY A 281 -15.27 14.29 1.11
CA GLY A 281 -14.41 13.61 2.08
C GLY A 281 -15.19 12.90 3.19
N LYS A 282 -14.52 11.98 3.90
CA LYS A 282 -15.07 11.26 5.06
C LYS A 282 -14.35 11.67 6.34
N LYS A 283 -15.00 11.47 7.50
CA LYS A 283 -14.47 11.90 8.82
C LYS A 283 -13.10 11.29 9.17
N GLN A 284 -12.81 10.08 8.71
CA GLN A 284 -11.53 9.40 8.93
C GLN A 284 -10.58 9.51 7.72
N GLY A 285 -11.02 10.18 6.65
CA GLY A 285 -10.23 10.37 5.46
C GLY A 285 -9.03 11.27 5.71
N LYS A 286 -7.93 11.01 5.01
CA LYS A 286 -6.66 11.71 5.16
C LYS A 286 -6.04 11.91 3.78
N VAL A 287 -5.37 13.04 3.59
CA VAL A 287 -4.50 13.21 2.43
C VAL A 287 -3.28 12.33 2.62
N ARG A 288 -3.10 11.35 1.73
CA ARG A 288 -1.94 10.46 1.69
C ARG A 288 -1.08 10.83 0.49
N PHE A 289 0.23 10.95 0.70
CA PHE A 289 1.21 11.19 -0.35
C PHE A 289 1.74 9.84 -0.84
N ILE A 290 1.34 9.45 -2.06
CA ILE A 290 1.64 8.14 -2.63
C ILE A 290 2.62 8.30 -3.79
N ARG A 291 3.81 7.75 -3.63
CA ARG A 291 4.85 7.61 -4.64
C ARG A 291 4.53 6.45 -5.59
N LEU A 292 4.65 6.67 -6.90
CA LEU A 292 4.45 5.65 -7.91
C LEU A 292 5.76 4.94 -8.24
N GLU A 293 5.83 3.64 -7.94
CA GLU A 293 6.98 2.81 -8.28
C GLU A 293 6.90 2.35 -9.75
N TYR A 294 8.00 2.51 -10.49
CA TYR A 294 8.15 2.05 -11.87
C TYR A 294 9.49 1.36 -12.08
N THR A 295 9.57 0.51 -13.11
CA THR A 295 10.80 -0.24 -13.42
C THR A 295 11.75 0.57 -14.30
N GLY A 296 13.06 0.43 -14.08
CA GLY A 296 14.12 0.89 -15.01
C GLY A 296 14.96 2.07 -14.52
N GLY A 297 14.45 2.86 -13.58
CA GLY A 297 15.13 4.05 -13.05
C GLY A 297 15.00 4.16 -11.54
N ASP A 298 15.20 5.37 -11.06
CA ASP A 298 15.32 5.82 -9.67
C ASP A 298 14.02 6.49 -9.20
N TRP A 299 12.98 5.68 -9.06
CA TRP A 299 11.66 6.18 -8.60
C TRP A 299 11.68 6.63 -7.13
N ASP A 300 12.70 6.22 -6.37
CA ASP A 300 12.87 6.35 -4.93
C ASP A 300 13.80 7.51 -4.50
N GLN A 301 14.13 8.42 -5.41
CA GLN A 301 14.86 9.66 -5.07
C GLN A 301 14.17 10.39 -3.92
N ASP A 302 14.92 10.60 -2.83
CA ASP A 302 14.50 11.27 -1.59
C ASP A 302 13.17 10.76 -1.02
N PHE A 303 12.88 9.48 -1.23
CA PHE A 303 11.66 8.84 -0.78
C PHE A 303 11.65 8.63 0.73
N GLY A 304 10.48 8.84 1.35
CA GLY A 304 10.26 8.55 2.77
C GLY A 304 10.56 9.75 3.65
N VAL A 305 11.55 9.62 4.53
CA VAL A 305 11.95 10.66 5.49
C VAL A 305 12.86 11.65 4.78
N GLY A 306 12.32 12.83 4.47
CA GLY A 306 12.96 13.85 3.64
C GLY A 306 11.90 14.59 2.83
N SER A 307 12.13 14.71 1.53
CA SER A 307 11.29 15.48 0.58
C SER A 307 9.78 15.20 0.67
N ASP A 308 9.35 13.95 0.51
CA ASP A 308 7.91 13.61 0.46
C ASP A 308 7.20 13.89 1.79
N LEU A 309 7.85 13.54 2.91
CA LEU A 309 7.26 13.72 4.23
C LEU A 309 7.21 15.20 4.60
N ASN A 310 8.24 15.96 4.23
CA ASN A 310 8.29 17.41 4.41
C ASN A 310 7.18 18.08 3.60
N MET A 311 6.99 17.72 2.33
CA MET A 311 5.89 18.24 1.53
C MET A 311 4.52 17.86 2.12
N LEU A 312 4.35 16.63 2.62
CA LEU A 312 3.09 16.23 3.27
C LEU A 312 2.83 16.99 4.58
N ALA A 313 3.88 17.23 5.38
CA ALA A 313 3.80 18.00 6.61
C ALA A 313 3.52 19.48 6.33
N GLU A 314 4.22 20.09 5.38
CA GLU A 314 4.01 21.46 4.93
C GLU A 314 2.60 21.63 4.36
N TYR A 315 2.10 20.64 3.61
CA TYR A 315 0.72 20.63 3.16
C TYR A 315 -0.28 20.70 4.32
N ASN A 316 -0.06 19.92 5.38
CA ASN A 316 -0.89 19.94 6.59
C ASN A 316 -0.87 21.32 7.26
N VAL A 317 0.32 21.89 7.47
CA VAL A 317 0.48 23.21 8.11
C VAL A 317 -0.21 24.30 7.29
N ARG A 318 -0.03 24.28 5.97
CA ARG A 318 -0.54 25.30 5.05
C ARG A 318 -2.04 25.22 4.83
N THR A 319 -2.61 24.01 4.82
CA THR A 319 -4.03 23.80 4.47
C THR A 319 -4.91 23.47 5.66
N SER A 320 -4.34 23.07 6.79
CA SER A 320 -5.06 22.46 7.92
C SER A 320 -5.83 21.17 7.57
N HIS A 321 -5.59 20.57 6.41
CA HIS A 321 -6.15 19.27 6.04
C HIS A 321 -5.50 18.15 6.87
N VAL A 322 -6.29 17.17 7.31
CA VAL A 322 -5.74 15.97 7.96
C VAL A 322 -4.93 15.16 6.95
N VAL A 323 -3.66 14.92 7.27
CA VAL A 323 -2.73 14.13 6.45
C VAL A 323 -2.39 12.79 7.10
N ALA A 324 -1.85 11.86 6.31
CA ALA A 324 -1.24 10.65 6.83
C ALA A 324 0.06 10.96 7.60
N ALA A 325 0.40 10.12 8.57
CA ALA A 325 1.59 10.32 9.40
C ALA A 325 2.90 9.95 8.67
N GLN A 326 2.81 9.20 7.57
CA GLN A 326 3.93 8.69 6.80
C GLN A 326 3.56 8.71 5.31
N THR A 327 4.58 8.79 4.48
CA THR A 327 4.47 8.67 3.03
C THR A 327 4.42 7.19 2.64
N GLU A 328 3.94 6.92 1.43
CA GLU A 328 3.73 5.55 0.97
C GLU A 328 4.13 5.41 -0.49
N SER A 329 4.47 4.20 -0.91
CA SER A 329 4.73 3.87 -2.30
C SER A 329 3.77 2.79 -2.79
N ARG A 330 3.43 2.81 -4.08
CA ARG A 330 2.63 1.77 -4.73
C ARG A 330 3.19 1.47 -6.11
N THR A 331 3.27 0.19 -6.46
CA THR A 331 3.55 -0.20 -7.84
C THR A 331 2.36 0.14 -8.74
N ILE A 332 2.61 0.25 -10.04
CA ILE A 332 1.55 0.49 -11.03
C ILE A 332 0.46 -0.60 -10.94
N GLU A 333 0.81 -1.87 -10.70
CA GLU A 333 -0.15 -2.96 -10.54
C GLU A 333 -1.05 -2.78 -9.32
N GLN A 334 -0.48 -2.29 -8.22
CA GLN A 334 -1.21 -2.07 -6.98
C GLN A 334 -2.27 -0.97 -7.12
N LEU A 335 -2.12 -0.03 -8.06
CA LEU A 335 -3.18 0.96 -8.34
C LEU A 335 -4.51 0.31 -8.76
N ARG A 336 -4.49 -0.95 -9.19
CA ARG A 336 -5.70 -1.73 -9.49
C ARG A 336 -6.55 -2.02 -8.26
N SER A 337 -5.93 -2.13 -7.06
CA SER A 337 -6.63 -2.49 -5.82
C SER A 337 -7.61 -1.41 -5.36
N PHE A 338 -7.38 -0.15 -5.73
CA PHE A 338 -8.26 0.96 -5.39
C PHE A 338 -9.54 0.93 -6.22
N PRO A 339 -10.73 0.91 -5.61
CA PRO A 339 -11.98 0.93 -6.35
C PRO A 339 -12.33 2.35 -6.84
N VAL A 340 -13.15 2.42 -7.89
CA VAL A 340 -13.69 3.68 -8.41
C VAL A 340 -14.48 4.39 -7.30
N GLY A 341 -14.14 5.65 -7.02
CA GLY A 341 -14.77 6.44 -5.95
C GLY A 341 -14.06 6.38 -4.60
N ALA A 342 -13.07 5.48 -4.43
CA ALA A 342 -12.18 5.47 -3.28
C ALA A 342 -10.73 5.20 -3.72
N SER A 343 -10.30 5.98 -4.72
CA SER A 343 -8.95 5.93 -5.31
C SER A 343 -8.19 7.22 -4.98
N PRO A 344 -6.85 7.18 -4.92
CA PRO A 344 -6.07 8.38 -4.66
C PRO A 344 -6.33 9.44 -5.73
N PRO A 345 -6.61 10.71 -5.34
CA PRO A 345 -6.75 11.82 -6.27
C PRO A 345 -5.47 12.10 -7.07
N MET A 346 -4.32 11.81 -6.47
CA MET A 346 -3.00 12.05 -7.04
C MET A 346 -2.02 10.96 -6.61
N VAL A 347 -1.13 10.58 -7.52
CA VAL A 347 0.11 9.87 -7.21
C VAL A 347 1.29 10.65 -7.75
N PHE A 348 2.38 10.66 -7.00
CA PHE A 348 3.60 11.40 -7.28
C PHE A 348 4.65 10.52 -7.93
N MET A 349 5.40 11.05 -8.89
CA MET A 349 6.44 10.34 -9.60
C MET A 349 7.64 11.29 -9.78
N THR A 350 8.85 10.82 -9.50
CA THR A 350 10.09 11.52 -9.85
C THR A 350 11.09 10.52 -10.45
N GLY A 351 12.20 11.04 -10.96
CA GLY A 351 13.33 10.25 -11.44
C GLY A 351 14.27 11.05 -12.31
N GLN A 352 15.46 10.51 -12.55
CA GLN A 352 16.39 10.99 -13.58
C GLN A 352 16.68 9.93 -14.66
N GLY A 353 16.32 8.66 -14.41
CA GLY A 353 16.63 7.51 -15.25
C GLY A 353 15.57 7.14 -16.29
N SER A 354 15.51 5.84 -16.62
CA SER A 354 14.59 5.31 -17.64
C SER A 354 13.26 4.88 -17.02
N ILE A 355 12.16 5.02 -17.78
CA ILE A 355 10.83 4.55 -17.36
C ILE A 355 10.44 3.36 -18.24
N SER A 356 10.34 2.16 -17.64
CA SER A 356 9.91 0.94 -18.32
C SER A 356 8.55 0.51 -17.82
N ILE A 357 7.56 0.52 -18.73
CA ILE A 357 6.16 0.22 -18.43
C ILE A 357 5.63 -0.78 -19.46
N SER A 358 5.05 -1.87 -18.98
CA SER A 358 4.42 -2.89 -19.81
C SER A 358 3.08 -2.44 -20.37
N SER A 359 2.57 -3.16 -21.38
CA SER A 359 1.23 -2.90 -21.93
C SER A 359 0.11 -3.10 -20.91
N ALA A 360 0.29 -4.01 -19.93
CA ALA A 360 -0.63 -4.22 -18.83
C ALA A 360 -0.64 -3.01 -17.88
N GLN A 361 0.54 -2.55 -17.45
CA GLN A 361 0.68 -1.37 -16.60
C GLN A 361 0.15 -0.10 -17.28
N THR A 362 0.36 0.05 -18.60
CA THR A 362 -0.20 1.16 -19.40
C THR A 362 -1.73 1.20 -19.31
N LYS A 363 -2.40 0.03 -19.35
CA LYS A 363 -3.85 -0.05 -19.18
C LYS A 363 -4.29 0.36 -17.77
N ILE A 364 -3.54 -0.05 -16.75
CA ILE A 364 -3.83 0.30 -15.34
C ILE A 364 -3.69 1.81 -15.11
N LEU A 365 -2.64 2.44 -15.63
CA LEU A 365 -2.48 3.90 -15.53
C LEU A 365 -3.58 4.65 -16.29
N ARG A 366 -3.97 4.15 -17.47
CA ARG A 366 -5.10 4.72 -18.22
C ARG A 366 -6.41 4.63 -17.43
N GLU A 367 -6.72 3.46 -16.87
CA GLU A 367 -7.89 3.25 -16.01
C GLU A 367 -7.85 4.18 -14.78
N TYR A 368 -6.68 4.33 -14.15
CA TYR A 368 -6.49 5.22 -13.02
C TYR A 368 -6.79 6.69 -13.36
N LEU A 369 -6.26 7.18 -14.48
CA LEU A 369 -6.42 8.57 -14.92
C LEU A 369 -7.85 8.88 -15.39
N LEU A 370 -8.45 7.98 -16.17
CA LEU A 370 -9.74 8.22 -16.82
C LEU A 370 -10.92 7.77 -15.96
N ASP A 371 -10.91 6.50 -15.53
CA ASP A 371 -12.07 5.87 -14.89
C ASP A 371 -12.11 6.15 -13.39
N LYS A 372 -10.93 6.13 -12.75
CA LYS A 372 -10.80 6.39 -11.30
C LYS A 372 -10.56 7.86 -10.97
N HIS A 373 -10.54 8.75 -11.97
CA HIS A 373 -10.37 10.19 -11.78
C HIS A 373 -9.08 10.59 -11.02
N GLY A 374 -8.03 9.78 -11.08
CA GLY A 374 -6.72 10.13 -10.57
C GLY A 374 -6.01 11.22 -11.38
N MET A 375 -4.87 11.66 -10.86
CA MET A 375 -3.93 12.57 -11.51
C MET A 375 -2.50 12.06 -11.27
N LEU A 376 -1.63 12.24 -12.27
CA LEU A 376 -0.18 12.09 -12.10
C LEU A 376 0.42 13.47 -11.78
N PHE A 377 1.19 13.56 -10.71
CA PHE A 377 2.11 14.66 -10.47
C PHE A 377 3.51 14.14 -10.70
N ILE A 378 4.16 14.61 -11.76
CA ILE A 378 5.48 14.16 -12.17
C ILE A 378 6.47 15.31 -11.98
N ASP A 379 7.55 15.08 -11.26
CA ASP A 379 8.69 15.98 -11.19
C ASP A 379 9.89 15.37 -11.89
N ASN A 380 10.73 16.18 -12.51
CA ASN A 380 11.94 15.72 -13.17
C ASN A 380 13.12 15.88 -12.22
N GLY A 381 13.54 14.78 -11.62
CA GLY A 381 14.57 14.73 -10.59
C GLY A 381 16.00 14.66 -11.09
N GLY A 382 16.28 15.04 -12.35
CA GLY A 382 17.69 15.21 -12.73
C GLY A 382 18.08 15.14 -14.20
N SER A 383 17.20 14.85 -15.17
CA SER A 383 17.69 14.65 -16.55
C SER A 383 16.75 15.03 -17.71
N PRO A 384 17.31 15.53 -18.84
CA PRO A 384 16.58 15.64 -20.10
C PRO A 384 16.13 14.27 -20.66
N HIS A 385 16.81 13.18 -20.28
CA HIS A 385 16.40 11.83 -20.67
C HIS A 385 15.06 11.46 -20.02
N PHE A 386 14.92 11.70 -18.71
CA PHE A 386 13.67 11.45 -17.99
C PHE A 386 12.50 12.24 -18.57
N HIS A 387 12.72 13.50 -18.97
CA HIS A 387 11.72 14.30 -19.70
C HIS A 387 11.17 13.57 -20.94
N ASN A 388 12.08 13.06 -21.79
CA ASN A 388 11.69 12.30 -22.99
C ASN A 388 10.95 11.00 -22.64
N GLN A 389 11.34 10.33 -21.56
CA GLN A 389 10.68 9.12 -21.07
C GLN A 389 9.25 9.42 -20.59
N VAL A 390 9.02 10.52 -19.88
CA VAL A 390 7.68 10.95 -19.44
C VAL A 390 6.78 11.25 -20.64
N ILE A 391 7.28 11.97 -21.64
CA ILE A 391 6.52 12.25 -22.88
C ILE A 391 6.15 10.94 -23.59
N ALA A 392 7.10 10.00 -23.73
CA ALA A 392 6.86 8.71 -24.36
C ALA A 392 5.85 7.86 -23.56
N MET A 393 5.99 7.81 -22.24
CA MET A 393 5.05 7.15 -21.33
C MET A 393 3.64 7.73 -21.51
N MET A 394 3.48 9.04 -21.42
CA MET A 394 2.17 9.69 -21.54
C MET A 394 1.57 9.52 -22.94
N LYS A 395 2.38 9.48 -24.01
CA LYS A 395 1.91 9.15 -25.36
C LYS A 395 1.38 7.71 -25.44
N ASN A 396 1.96 6.76 -24.71
CA ASN A 396 1.46 5.39 -24.65
C ASN A 396 0.19 5.27 -23.81
N ILE A 397 0.09 6.02 -22.70
CA ILE A 397 -1.09 6.03 -21.81
C ILE A 397 -2.25 6.80 -22.43
N LEU A 398 -2.04 7.96 -23.04
CA LEU A 398 -3.07 8.79 -23.67
C LEU A 398 -2.67 9.22 -25.09
N PRO A 399 -2.75 8.31 -26.09
CA PRO A 399 -2.25 8.58 -27.46
C PRO A 399 -2.90 9.76 -28.17
N GLN A 400 -4.11 10.14 -27.77
CA GLN A 400 -4.88 11.23 -28.37
C GLN A 400 -4.68 12.57 -27.65
N VAL A 401 -4.02 12.58 -26.49
CA VAL A 401 -3.83 13.78 -25.68
C VAL A 401 -2.38 14.25 -25.82
N ARG A 402 -2.21 15.50 -26.26
CA ARG A 402 -0.88 16.13 -26.38
C ARG A 402 -0.56 16.93 -25.12
N PRO A 403 0.72 16.99 -24.70
CA PRO A 403 1.13 17.94 -23.68
C PRO A 403 0.94 19.38 -24.16
N ALA A 404 0.58 20.26 -23.23
CA ALA A 404 0.55 21.71 -23.44
C ALA A 404 1.24 22.40 -22.26
N ALA A 405 1.90 23.54 -22.52
CA ALA A 405 2.45 24.37 -21.46
C ALA A 405 1.33 24.89 -20.55
N ILE A 406 1.55 24.85 -19.24
CA ILE A 406 0.60 25.35 -18.24
C ILE A 406 1.02 26.79 -17.87
N PRO A 407 0.21 27.81 -18.21
CA PRO A 407 0.55 29.20 -17.91
C PRO A 407 0.36 29.52 -16.42
N LEU A 408 0.98 30.60 -15.93
CA LEU A 408 0.93 31.02 -14.52
C LEU A 408 -0.46 31.55 -14.08
N ASP A 409 -1.34 31.84 -15.03
CA ASP A 409 -2.74 32.21 -14.78
C ASP A 409 -3.68 30.99 -14.74
N ASP A 410 -3.18 29.77 -14.95
CA ASP A 410 -3.94 28.55 -14.72
C ASP A 410 -4.35 28.43 -13.24
N VAL A 411 -5.50 27.80 -12.97
CA VAL A 411 -6.01 27.63 -11.61
C VAL A 411 -5.01 26.89 -10.72
N ILE A 412 -4.28 25.92 -11.28
CA ILE A 412 -3.26 25.15 -10.54
C ILE A 412 -2.05 26.01 -10.09
N HIS A 413 -1.83 27.18 -10.70
CA HIS A 413 -0.79 28.12 -10.31
C HIS A 413 -1.31 29.30 -9.47
N ARG A 414 -2.62 29.31 -9.15
CA ARG A 414 -3.26 30.42 -8.43
C ARG A 414 -3.89 30.03 -7.09
N ILE A 415 -4.17 28.75 -6.88
CA ILE A 415 -4.94 28.28 -5.72
C ILE A 415 -4.27 27.06 -5.07
N PRO A 416 -4.06 27.06 -3.74
CA PRO A 416 -4.36 28.15 -2.80
C PRO A 416 -3.39 29.34 -2.85
N TYR A 417 -2.19 29.17 -3.41
CA TYR A 417 -1.18 30.22 -3.49
C TYR A 417 -1.05 30.76 -4.91
N GLN A 418 -0.88 32.07 -5.04
CA GLN A 418 -0.53 32.70 -6.32
C GLN A 418 0.96 32.49 -6.57
N ILE A 419 1.28 31.73 -7.62
CA ILE A 419 2.66 31.48 -8.05
C ILE A 419 3.09 32.61 -8.99
N PRO A 420 4.07 33.46 -8.62
CA PRO A 420 4.47 34.63 -9.41
C PRO A 420 5.41 34.28 -10.57
N PHE A 421 6.14 33.16 -10.45
CA PHE A 421 7.03 32.59 -11.45
C PHE A 421 7.07 31.07 -11.24
N LEU A 422 7.39 30.30 -12.28
CA LEU A 422 7.54 28.85 -12.13
C LEU A 422 8.87 28.56 -11.42
N PRO A 423 8.89 28.01 -10.18
CA PRO A 423 10.12 27.80 -9.43
C PRO A 423 10.87 26.57 -9.92
N TYR A 424 12.21 26.59 -9.82
CA TYR A 424 13.10 25.51 -10.24
C TYR A 424 14.24 25.38 -9.24
N VAL A 425 14.61 24.14 -8.90
CA VAL A 425 15.97 23.85 -8.41
C VAL A 425 16.91 23.80 -9.61
N ALA A 426 16.59 22.94 -10.59
CA ALA A 426 17.34 22.83 -11.83
C ALA A 426 16.43 22.47 -13.01
N PRO A 427 16.43 23.24 -14.13
CA PRO A 427 15.49 23.07 -15.23
C PRO A 427 15.88 21.93 -16.20
N HIS A 428 15.98 20.70 -15.69
CA HIS A 428 16.40 19.51 -16.44
C HIS A 428 15.53 19.20 -17.66
N GLY A 429 14.21 19.34 -17.50
CA GLY A 429 13.22 19.05 -18.54
C GLY A 429 12.77 20.27 -19.34
N GLY A 430 13.45 21.41 -19.20
CA GLY A 430 13.05 22.68 -19.82
C GLY A 430 12.54 23.72 -18.82
N LYS A 431 11.88 24.76 -19.34
CA LYS A 431 11.44 25.95 -18.58
C LYS A 431 9.93 26.16 -18.54
N GLU A 432 9.17 25.13 -18.92
CA GLU A 432 7.71 25.17 -18.95
C GLU A 432 7.15 23.92 -18.29
N ALA A 433 6.25 24.09 -17.32
CA ALA A 433 5.46 22.98 -16.80
C ALA A 433 4.52 22.48 -17.89
N LEU A 434 4.41 21.16 -18.04
CA LEU A 434 3.55 20.54 -19.06
C LEU A 434 2.33 19.91 -18.43
N GLY A 435 1.21 19.98 -19.14
CA GLY A 435 -0.07 19.44 -18.73
C GLY A 435 -0.70 18.55 -19.80
N TRP A 436 -1.37 17.48 -19.36
CA TRP A 436 -2.27 16.69 -20.19
C TRP A 436 -3.68 16.88 -19.67
N ARG A 437 -4.60 17.34 -20.53
CA ARG A 437 -6.00 17.55 -20.17
C ARG A 437 -6.91 16.59 -20.92
N VAL A 438 -7.89 16.04 -20.20
CA VAL A 438 -8.99 15.23 -20.75
C VAL A 438 -10.28 15.88 -20.27
N ASP A 439 -11.16 16.24 -21.21
CA ASP A 439 -12.44 16.90 -20.93
C ASP A 439 -12.32 18.12 -19.99
N GLY A 440 -11.26 18.92 -20.18
CA GLY A 440 -10.96 20.10 -19.37
C GLY A 440 -10.22 19.83 -18.05
N LYS A 441 -10.28 18.61 -17.51
CA LYS A 441 -9.55 18.21 -16.30
C LYS A 441 -8.07 17.96 -16.60
N LEU A 442 -7.17 18.49 -15.76
CA LEU A 442 -5.76 18.13 -15.81
C LEU A 442 -5.55 16.72 -15.22
N VAL A 443 -5.07 15.78 -16.04
CA VAL A 443 -4.82 14.38 -15.63
C VAL A 443 -3.33 14.11 -15.36
N CYS A 444 -2.44 14.95 -15.86
CA CYS A 444 -1.02 14.90 -15.54
C CYS A 444 -0.47 16.32 -15.48
N TYR A 445 0.21 16.65 -14.38
CA TYR A 445 1.04 17.83 -14.22
C TYR A 445 2.50 17.39 -14.18
N TYR A 446 3.30 17.86 -15.13
CA TYR A 446 4.74 17.59 -15.22
C TYR A 446 5.52 18.86 -14.92
N HIS A 447 6.35 18.81 -13.88
CA HIS A 447 7.30 19.84 -13.54
C HIS A 447 8.69 19.49 -14.11
N PRO A 448 9.43 20.41 -14.74
CA PRO A 448 10.71 20.08 -15.38
C PRO A 448 11.93 20.25 -14.47
N GLY A 449 11.71 20.57 -13.20
CA GLY A 449 12.59 21.46 -12.46
C GLY A 449 13.13 20.99 -11.11
N ASP A 450 13.00 19.70 -10.81
CA ASP A 450 13.40 19.06 -9.56
C ASP A 450 12.93 19.80 -8.30
N ILE A 451 11.63 20.10 -8.24
CA ILE A 451 11.07 20.83 -7.09
C ILE A 451 11.00 19.96 -5.84
N ALA A 452 11.05 18.64 -5.99
CA ALA A 452 11.10 17.72 -4.88
C ALA A 452 12.39 17.85 -4.07
N ASP A 453 13.52 18.12 -4.72
CA ASP A 453 14.80 18.35 -4.02
C ASP A 453 14.73 19.59 -3.11
N ALA A 454 13.99 20.63 -3.51
CA ALA A 454 13.73 21.79 -2.64
C ALA A 454 12.89 21.46 -1.39
N TRP A 455 12.16 20.33 -1.38
CA TRP A 455 11.42 19.87 -0.21
C TRP A 455 12.32 19.13 0.80
N ALA A 456 13.56 18.80 0.45
CA ALA A 456 14.52 18.24 1.39
C ALA A 456 14.91 19.24 2.49
N ASP A 457 15.50 18.75 3.58
CA ASP A 457 15.85 19.56 4.77
C ASP A 457 16.89 20.66 4.48
N ASP A 458 17.75 20.44 3.49
CA ASP A 458 18.75 21.41 3.03
C ASP A 458 18.24 22.30 1.89
N HIS A 459 16.98 22.09 1.47
CA HIS A 459 16.31 22.79 0.38
C HIS A 459 17.14 22.83 -0.91
N ALA A 460 17.92 21.79 -1.21
CA ALA A 460 18.84 21.74 -2.35
C ALA A 460 19.83 22.93 -2.42
N GLY A 461 20.03 23.65 -1.32
CA GLY A 461 20.83 24.88 -1.26
C GLY A 461 20.24 26.07 -2.03
N VAL A 462 18.98 26.03 -2.46
CA VAL A 462 18.33 27.17 -3.14
C VAL A 462 17.92 28.27 -2.16
N SER A 463 17.65 29.48 -2.68
CA SER A 463 17.24 30.61 -1.84
C SER A 463 15.86 30.39 -1.20
N PRO A 464 15.57 31.07 -0.07
CA PRO A 464 14.25 31.03 0.56
C PRO A 464 13.07 31.35 -0.34
N GLU A 465 13.26 32.27 -1.29
CA GLU A 465 12.23 32.62 -2.26
C GLU A 465 11.89 31.45 -3.20
N ILE A 466 12.89 30.64 -3.58
CA ILE A 466 12.71 29.51 -4.49
C ILE A 466 12.08 28.34 -3.76
N TRP A 467 12.65 27.89 -2.63
CA TRP A 467 12.10 26.71 -1.95
C TRP A 467 10.69 26.97 -1.41
N GLU A 468 10.38 28.18 -0.96
CA GLU A 468 9.02 28.54 -0.53
C GLU A 468 8.03 28.46 -1.70
N ALA A 469 8.43 28.94 -2.89
CA ALA A 469 7.63 28.80 -4.10
C ALA A 469 7.47 27.33 -4.51
N CYS A 470 8.48 26.47 -4.32
CA CYS A 470 8.38 25.02 -4.56
C CYS A 470 7.34 24.35 -3.64
N TYR A 471 7.30 24.68 -2.35
CA TYR A 471 6.28 24.17 -1.43
C TYR A 471 4.88 24.71 -1.73
N GLN A 472 4.77 25.99 -2.09
CA GLN A 472 3.49 26.58 -2.52
C GLN A 472 2.96 25.90 -3.78
N LEU A 473 3.82 25.66 -4.78
CA LEU A 473 3.46 24.95 -6.00
C LEU A 473 3.03 23.51 -5.71
N GLY A 474 3.82 22.77 -4.91
CA GLY A 474 3.44 21.42 -4.49
C GLY A 474 2.08 21.40 -3.77
N THR A 475 1.84 22.38 -2.89
CA THR A 475 0.55 22.54 -2.20
C THR A 475 -0.59 22.78 -3.18
N ASN A 476 -0.40 23.62 -4.19
CA ASN A 476 -1.40 23.87 -5.23
C ASN A 476 -1.72 22.62 -6.04
N VAL A 477 -0.71 21.85 -6.47
CA VAL A 477 -0.92 20.64 -7.27
C VAL A 477 -1.68 19.58 -6.47
N ILE A 478 -1.30 19.36 -5.20
CA ILE A 478 -2.02 18.44 -4.30
C ILE A 478 -3.46 18.93 -4.11
N PHE A 479 -3.66 20.22 -3.81
CA PHE A 479 -4.97 20.80 -3.57
C PHE A 479 -5.88 20.69 -4.81
N TYR A 480 -5.36 21.00 -6.00
CA TYR A 480 -6.08 20.91 -7.26
C TYR A 480 -6.60 19.50 -7.49
N ALA A 481 -5.73 18.48 -7.36
CA ALA A 481 -6.13 17.09 -7.58
C ALA A 481 -7.28 16.65 -6.67
N HIS A 482 -7.20 17.00 -5.38
CA HIS A 482 -8.24 16.66 -4.40
C HIS A 482 -9.53 17.45 -4.62
N SER A 483 -9.43 18.73 -5.00
CA SER A 483 -10.59 19.56 -5.34
C SER A 483 -11.35 19.00 -6.54
N GLU A 484 -10.63 18.67 -7.63
CA GLU A 484 -11.24 18.06 -8.83
C GLU A 484 -11.84 16.68 -8.54
N TYR A 485 -11.15 15.85 -7.74
CA TYR A 485 -11.69 14.57 -7.31
C TYR A 485 -12.96 14.72 -6.49
N SER A 486 -13.00 15.69 -5.57
CA SER A 486 -14.19 16.00 -4.77
C SER A 486 -15.37 16.47 -5.63
N LYS A 487 -15.12 17.30 -6.65
CA LYS A 487 -16.15 17.72 -7.61
C LYS A 487 -16.75 16.54 -8.35
N TRP A 488 -15.89 15.63 -8.81
CA TRP A 488 -16.32 14.40 -9.49
C TRP A 488 -17.10 13.45 -8.57
N LEU A 489 -16.69 13.26 -7.32
CA LEU A 489 -17.46 12.47 -6.36
C LEU A 489 -18.85 13.08 -6.12
N SER A 490 -18.91 14.41 -6.01
CA SER A 490 -20.15 15.14 -5.77
C SER A 490 -21.13 15.00 -6.96
N SER A 491 -20.64 15.10 -8.20
CA SER A 491 -21.47 14.91 -9.40
C SER A 491 -21.99 13.48 -9.59
N ARG A 492 -21.30 12.49 -9.02
CA ARG A 492 -21.74 11.09 -8.97
C ARG A 492 -22.72 10.81 -7.84
N GLY A 493 -22.67 11.60 -6.76
CA GLY A 493 -23.59 11.50 -5.63
C GLY A 493 -24.98 12.03 -5.98
N THR A 494 -25.05 13.13 -6.73
CA THR A 494 -26.30 13.78 -7.16
C THR A 494 -27.09 13.01 -8.22
N THR A 495 -26.54 11.92 -8.77
CA THR A 495 -27.23 11.05 -9.74
C THR A 495 -27.96 9.85 -9.09
N LYS A 496 -27.99 9.77 -7.75
CA LYS A 496 -28.68 8.72 -6.97
C LYS A 496 -29.92 9.18 -6.18
N GLU A 497 -30.33 10.44 -6.34
CA GLU A 497 -31.65 10.93 -5.94
C GLU A 497 -32.55 11.03 -7.16
#